data_AF-A0A6P6X414-F1
#
_entry.id   AF-A0A6P6X414-F1
#
_cell.length_a   1.000
_cell.length_b   1.000
_cell.length_c   1.000
_cell.angle_alpha   90.00
_cell.angle_beta   90.00
_cell.angle_gamma   90.00
#
_symmetry.space_group_name_H-M   'P 1'
#
loop_
_entity.id
_entity.type
_entity.pdbx_description
1 polymer ?
#
loop_
_entity_poly.entity_id
_entity_poly.type
_entity_poly.pdbx_seq_one_letter_code
_entity_poly.pdbx_strand_id
1 'polypeptide(L)'
;MGHRRYLEMNHPFRKDAKSFNGAVEYGKPPGRLMGSTILDELAGYSIKLGKTVSDNPELPFNWKKLSIFFDLPYWKDNMIRHNLDVMHIEKNICEIIVATLLNLEKTKDNKKSRLDLHDMGIRSELHPIEKGNGRSVLPPACFTMKKKEKEIFCKVLKGIKVPDGYAANISRCVKVKPPKISGLKSHDYHILMQQLLPIALRRTLSKAVRSPLIKLSRYFRKLCSKVLDPADLVHLEKEIGIILCQLERIFPPSFFNVMVHLAVHLVSEAKIGGPVHYWWMYPIERYLGTLNSYVRNRSRPEGCIAEGQHHKMVEEQNPCAGKHVIERIHCENFADWFSDHVKQIQVADGVDISKDLKLLARGPNNVGRTYQKILVNGFRFHTRQLESQRKTQNSGVLVNATTSSFSSTKDNNPILSDLAYYGILELNYTEGRIFTLFECDWISKGKRLKQDEDGFTLANFKNVKAHPEPYVIATQVSQVFYVEDPLAEGWSVVVATSPRNEFMMDPVCDIEMYLQSTITSTTQMDNENEDIRWVREDDGDEILH
;
A
#
# COMPACT_ATOMS: atom_id res chain seq x y z
N MET A 1 -9.54 23.79 17.54
CA MET A 1 -9.53 23.50 16.09
C MET A 1 -9.14 24.76 15.34
N GLY A 2 -8.30 24.65 14.30
CA GLY A 2 -7.67 25.81 13.66
C GLY A 2 -7.24 25.59 12.21
N HIS A 3 -7.78 24.57 11.53
CA HIS A 3 -7.37 24.22 10.17
C HIS A 3 -7.71 25.31 9.14
N ARG A 4 -8.74 26.12 9.43
CA ARG A 4 -9.12 27.25 8.57
C ARG A 4 -7.97 28.25 8.36
N ARG A 5 -7.01 28.31 9.28
CA ARG A 5 -5.79 29.13 9.16
C ARG A 5 -4.90 28.70 7.99
N TYR A 6 -4.99 27.46 7.54
CA TYR A 6 -4.23 26.92 6.40
C TYR A 6 -4.93 27.14 5.04
N LEU A 7 -6.13 27.71 5.02
CA LEU A 7 -6.85 28.04 3.79
C LEU A 7 -6.42 29.40 3.25
N GLU A 8 -6.62 29.65 1.95
CA GLU A 8 -6.46 30.99 1.36
C GLU A 8 -7.35 32.03 2.07
N MET A 9 -6.91 33.28 2.14
CA MET A 9 -7.56 34.33 2.95
C MET A 9 -9.01 34.62 2.50
N ASN A 10 -9.31 34.46 1.21
CA ASN A 10 -10.63 34.65 0.63
C ASN A 10 -11.50 33.39 0.65
N HIS A 11 -11.01 32.25 1.19
CA HIS A 11 -11.75 31.00 1.16
C HIS A 11 -13.06 31.08 1.98
N PRO A 12 -14.22 30.65 1.45
CA PRO A 12 -15.52 30.80 2.11
C PRO A 12 -15.58 30.24 3.54
N PHE A 13 -14.93 29.11 3.80
CA PHE A 13 -14.90 28.50 5.13
C PHE A 13 -14.30 29.41 6.22
N ARG A 14 -13.43 30.36 5.89
CA ARG A 14 -12.91 31.32 6.87
C ARG A 14 -14.02 32.20 7.45
N LYS A 15 -15.04 32.54 6.65
CA LYS A 15 -16.19 33.35 7.06
C LYS A 15 -17.35 32.52 7.65
N ASP A 16 -17.33 31.20 7.48
CA ASP A 16 -18.36 30.30 8.00
C ASP A 16 -18.17 30.06 9.49
N ALA A 17 -18.68 30.97 10.33
CA ALA A 17 -18.67 30.81 11.78
C ALA A 17 -19.60 29.68 12.24
N LYS A 18 -20.76 29.55 11.59
CA LYS A 18 -21.86 28.65 11.99
C LYS A 18 -21.49 27.17 11.91
N SER A 19 -20.83 26.74 10.84
CA SER A 19 -20.48 25.31 10.67
C SER A 19 -19.24 24.88 11.49
N PHE A 20 -18.49 25.83 12.04
CA PHE A 20 -17.20 25.62 12.69
C PHE A 20 -17.28 25.90 14.20
N ASN A 21 -16.48 26.85 14.70
CA ASN A 21 -16.29 27.13 16.13
C ASN A 21 -17.02 28.41 16.60
N GLY A 22 -17.98 28.92 15.82
CA GLY A 22 -18.72 30.14 16.15
C GLY A 22 -17.98 31.45 15.83
N ALA A 23 -16.77 31.41 15.28
CA ALA A 23 -15.98 32.60 14.95
C ALA A 23 -15.55 32.66 13.47
N VAL A 24 -15.32 33.87 12.97
CA VAL A 24 -14.65 34.12 11.67
C VAL A 24 -13.14 33.98 11.84
N GLU A 25 -12.47 33.33 10.89
CA GLU A 25 -11.03 33.06 10.93
C GLU A 25 -10.21 34.06 10.10
N TYR A 26 -9.56 35.00 10.79
CA TYR A 26 -8.65 35.99 10.19
C TYR A 26 -7.17 35.63 10.36
N GLY A 27 -6.84 34.60 11.13
CA GLY A 27 -5.46 34.21 11.45
C GLY A 27 -4.72 33.62 10.25
N LYS A 28 -3.41 33.90 10.20
CA LYS A 28 -2.46 33.23 9.30
C LYS A 28 -2.11 31.84 9.85
N PRO A 29 -1.68 30.87 9.01
CA PRO A 29 -1.23 29.57 9.52
C PRO A 29 -0.07 29.78 10.52
N PRO A 30 0.05 28.96 11.58
CA PRO A 30 1.20 29.02 12.47
C PRO A 30 2.50 28.91 11.67
N GLY A 31 3.47 29.77 11.98
CA GLY A 31 4.80 29.67 11.38
C GLY A 31 5.49 28.37 11.79
N ARG A 32 6.31 27.81 10.89
CA ARG A 32 7.18 26.69 11.25
C ARG A 32 8.21 27.17 12.26
N LEU A 33 8.26 26.53 13.43
CA LEU A 33 9.28 26.84 14.44
C LEU A 33 10.64 26.36 13.97
N MET A 34 11.61 27.27 13.89
CA MET A 34 13.00 26.97 13.56
C MET A 34 13.73 26.41 14.78
N GLY A 35 14.76 25.60 14.55
CA GLY A 35 15.49 24.96 15.65
C GLY A 35 16.26 25.97 16.48
N SER A 36 16.78 27.02 15.85
CA SER A 36 17.34 28.19 16.53
C SER A 36 16.32 28.86 17.44
N THR A 37 15.10 29.13 16.95
CA THR A 37 14.04 29.73 17.77
C THR A 37 13.67 28.86 18.97
N ILE A 38 13.59 27.53 18.79
CA ILE A 38 13.32 26.60 19.90
C ILE A 38 14.49 26.60 20.90
N LEU A 39 15.74 26.63 20.43
CA LEU A 39 16.91 26.75 21.29
C LEU A 39 16.90 28.05 22.09
N ASP A 40 16.61 29.18 21.44
CA ASP A 40 16.56 30.48 22.09
C ASP A 40 15.44 30.51 23.15
N GLU A 41 14.26 29.95 22.84
CA GLU A 41 13.16 29.80 23.81
C GLU A 41 13.54 28.93 25.02
N LEU A 42 14.40 27.94 24.83
CA LEU A 42 14.77 26.96 25.85
C LEU A 42 16.14 27.22 26.50
N ALA A 43 16.88 28.25 26.06
CA ALA A 43 18.27 28.51 26.44
C ALA A 43 18.48 28.76 27.95
N GLY A 44 17.43 29.10 28.69
CA GLY A 44 17.45 29.31 30.14
C GLY A 44 17.01 28.12 30.99
N TYR A 45 16.59 27.00 30.37
CA TYR A 45 15.99 25.88 31.08
C TYR A 45 16.95 24.68 31.16
N SER A 46 17.36 24.34 32.38
CA SER A 46 18.14 23.13 32.65
C SER A 46 17.19 21.98 32.98
N ILE A 47 17.10 20.97 32.09
CA ILE A 47 16.24 19.80 32.28
C ILE A 47 17.07 18.59 32.68
N LYS A 48 16.74 17.99 33.82
CA LYS A 48 17.30 16.71 34.25
C LYS A 48 16.52 15.58 33.58
N LEU A 49 17.25 14.61 33.04
CA LEU A 49 16.70 13.47 32.31
C LEU A 49 16.69 12.23 33.21
N GLY A 50 15.55 11.54 33.31
CA GLY A 50 15.43 10.29 34.07
C GLY A 50 13.99 9.98 34.45
N LYS A 51 13.66 8.70 34.71
CA LYS A 51 12.30 8.28 35.09
C LYS A 51 11.86 8.79 36.47
N THR A 52 12.78 9.23 37.31
CA THR A 52 12.57 9.64 38.72
C THR A 52 12.81 11.13 38.97
N VAL A 53 12.83 11.95 37.91
CA VAL A 53 13.03 13.40 38.03
C VAL A 53 11.66 14.08 38.19
N SER A 54 11.40 14.67 39.36
CA SER A 54 10.16 15.39 39.66
C SER A 54 10.36 16.91 39.83
N ASP A 55 11.61 17.39 39.79
CA ASP A 55 12.03 18.76 40.10
C ASP A 55 12.40 19.59 38.85
N ASN A 56 11.94 19.17 37.67
CA ASN A 56 12.18 19.95 36.45
C ASN A 56 11.38 21.27 36.47
N PRO A 57 11.97 22.38 35.98
CA PRO A 57 11.25 23.64 35.88
C PRO A 57 10.07 23.53 34.93
N GLU A 58 9.01 24.30 35.19
CA GLU A 58 7.92 24.47 34.23
C GLU A 58 8.46 25.16 32.98
N LEU A 59 8.32 24.50 31.83
CA LEU A 59 8.78 25.01 30.55
C LEU A 59 7.74 25.99 29.96
N PRO A 60 8.18 26.95 29.12
CA PRO A 60 7.27 27.86 28.46
C PRO A 60 6.42 27.08 27.45
N PHE A 61 5.21 27.53 27.14
CA PHE A 61 4.30 26.84 26.21
C PHE A 61 4.06 25.35 26.57
N ASN A 62 3.40 24.58 25.69
CA ASN A 62 3.10 23.16 25.90
C ASN A 62 4.34 22.23 25.87
N TRP A 63 5.55 22.76 26.09
CA TRP A 63 6.79 21.98 26.14
C TRP A 63 6.82 21.13 27.41
N LYS A 64 7.14 19.84 27.27
CA LYS A 64 7.27 18.90 28.41
C LYS A 64 8.69 18.44 28.67
N LYS A 65 9.57 18.60 27.68
CA LYS A 65 10.95 18.09 27.69
C LYS A 65 11.77 18.78 26.60
N LEU A 66 13.05 19.00 26.90
CA LEU A 66 14.12 19.33 25.96
C LEU A 66 14.80 18.03 25.53
N SER A 67 14.91 17.82 24.22
CA SER A 67 15.59 16.64 23.69
C SER A 67 17.11 16.77 23.83
N ILE A 68 17.81 15.70 24.20
CA ILE A 68 19.29 15.64 24.19
C ILE A 68 19.87 15.94 22.80
N PHE A 69 19.08 15.76 21.74
CA PHE A 69 19.55 16.05 20.40
C PHE A 69 19.87 17.53 20.20
N PHE A 70 19.35 18.45 21.03
CA PHE A 70 19.73 19.86 20.99
C PHE A 70 21.19 20.12 21.40
N ASP A 71 21.87 19.15 22.03
CA ASP A 71 23.32 19.20 22.29
C ASP A 71 24.14 18.97 21.00
N LEU A 72 23.52 18.40 19.96
CA LEU A 72 24.19 18.15 18.68
C LEU A 72 24.25 19.46 17.87
N PRO A 73 25.45 19.90 17.43
CA PRO A 73 25.61 21.21 16.76
C PRO A 73 24.72 21.44 15.54
N TYR A 74 24.38 20.37 14.82
CA TYR A 74 23.56 20.41 13.60
C TYR A 74 22.05 20.33 13.86
N TRP A 75 21.61 20.01 15.08
CA TRP A 75 20.20 19.73 15.34
C TRP A 75 19.30 20.96 15.19
N LYS A 76 19.85 22.14 15.47
CA LYS A 76 19.18 23.43 15.23
C LYS A 76 18.85 23.65 13.74
N ASP A 77 19.67 23.09 12.86
CA ASP A 77 19.56 23.22 11.40
C ASP A 77 18.74 22.08 10.78
N ASN A 78 18.48 20.99 11.53
CA ASN A 78 17.67 19.88 11.05
C ASN A 78 16.21 20.31 10.82
N MET A 79 15.72 20.25 9.58
CA MET A 79 14.37 20.70 9.23
C MET A 79 13.25 19.69 9.54
N ILE A 80 13.59 18.43 9.82
CA ILE A 80 12.68 17.32 10.14
C ILE A 80 12.99 16.76 11.54
N ARG A 81 13.01 17.64 12.55
CA ARG A 81 13.33 17.27 13.95
C ARG A 81 12.38 16.23 14.53
N HIS A 82 11.11 16.27 14.14
CA HIS A 82 10.07 15.40 14.70
C HIS A 82 9.92 14.07 13.95
N ASN A 83 10.43 14.00 12.71
CA ASN A 83 10.37 12.82 11.84
C ASN A 83 9.03 12.09 11.96
N LEU A 84 7.95 12.77 11.55
CA LEU A 84 6.60 12.34 11.88
C LEU A 84 6.35 10.93 11.37
N ASP A 85 5.92 10.07 12.29
CA ASP A 85 5.62 8.69 11.98
C ASP A 85 4.31 8.60 11.19
N VAL A 86 4.40 8.76 9.87
CA VAL A 86 3.25 8.70 8.96
C VAL A 86 2.51 7.37 9.11
N MET A 87 3.24 6.29 9.37
CA MET A 87 2.66 4.96 9.58
C MET A 87 1.68 4.99 10.76
N HIS A 88 2.13 5.43 11.93
CA HIS A 88 1.29 5.51 13.11
C HIS A 88 0.21 6.60 12.99
N ILE A 89 0.50 7.75 12.36
CA ILE A 89 -0.47 8.82 12.16
C ILE A 89 -1.65 8.33 11.32
N GLU A 90 -1.39 7.77 10.14
CA GLU A 90 -2.43 7.30 9.23
C GLU A 90 -3.24 6.15 9.85
N LYS A 91 -2.58 5.19 10.51
CA LYS A 91 -3.25 4.13 11.27
C LYS A 91 -4.21 4.71 12.31
N ASN A 92 -3.75 5.65 13.15
CA ASN A 92 -4.56 6.25 14.20
C ASN A 92 -5.76 6.99 13.63
N ILE A 93 -5.58 7.73 12.53
CA ILE A 93 -6.66 8.42 11.83
C ILE A 93 -7.70 7.42 11.32
N CYS A 94 -7.26 6.35 10.65
CA CYS A 94 -8.15 5.31 10.14
C CYS A 94 -8.94 4.61 11.27
N GLU A 95 -8.26 4.26 12.36
CA GLU A 95 -8.89 3.64 13.53
C GLU A 95 -9.98 4.56 14.14
N ILE A 96 -9.69 5.87 14.26
CA ILE A 96 -10.65 6.85 14.77
C ILE A 96 -11.87 6.99 13.85
N ILE A 97 -11.65 7.03 12.53
CA ILE A 97 -12.74 7.09 11.54
C ILE A 97 -13.63 5.86 11.68
N VAL A 98 -13.04 4.65 11.61
CA VAL A 98 -13.80 3.40 11.68
C VAL A 98 -14.54 3.27 13.01
N ALA A 99 -13.89 3.59 14.13
CA ALA A 99 -14.51 3.53 15.45
C ALA A 99 -15.68 4.51 15.57
N THR A 100 -15.56 5.72 15.02
CA THR A 100 -16.60 6.74 15.08
C THR A 100 -17.80 6.38 14.18
N LEU A 101 -17.55 5.95 12.94
CA LEU A 101 -18.62 5.59 11.99
C LEU A 101 -19.43 4.37 12.45
N LEU A 102 -18.75 3.35 12.99
CA LEU A 102 -19.38 2.14 13.48
C LEU A 102 -19.90 2.26 14.92
N ASN A 103 -19.63 3.38 15.61
CA ASN A 103 -19.93 3.59 17.02
C ASN A 103 -19.35 2.47 17.92
N LEU A 104 -18.05 2.23 17.78
CA LEU A 104 -17.29 1.27 18.59
C LEU A 104 -16.77 1.94 19.87
N GLU A 105 -16.14 1.16 20.75
CA GLU A 105 -15.66 1.61 22.06
C GLU A 105 -14.78 2.88 22.01
N LYS A 106 -13.90 2.99 21.00
CA LYS A 106 -13.02 4.16 20.80
C LYS A 106 -13.66 5.30 20.00
N THR A 107 -14.98 5.33 19.89
CA THR A 107 -15.71 6.38 19.17
C THR A 107 -15.37 7.78 19.68
N LYS A 108 -15.20 8.72 18.75
CA LYS A 108 -15.05 10.14 19.08
C LYS A 108 -16.38 10.86 19.19
N ASP A 109 -17.49 10.14 19.01
CA ASP A 109 -18.84 10.63 19.25
C ASP A 109 -19.43 9.98 20.51
N ASN A 110 -19.21 10.61 21.65
CA ASN A 110 -19.67 10.15 22.96
C ASN A 110 -20.32 11.30 23.77
N LYS A 111 -20.89 10.99 24.94
CA LYS A 111 -21.59 12.00 25.77
C LYS A 111 -20.69 13.19 26.11
N LYS A 112 -19.41 12.97 26.44
CA LYS A 112 -18.47 14.06 26.76
C LYS A 112 -18.26 14.97 25.56
N SER A 113 -17.98 14.40 24.38
CA SER A 113 -17.81 15.21 23.17
C SER A 113 -19.07 15.98 22.76
N ARG A 114 -20.26 15.50 23.10
CA ARG A 114 -21.52 16.22 22.85
C ARG A 114 -21.79 17.32 23.89
N LEU A 115 -21.34 17.15 25.13
CA LEU A 115 -21.34 18.21 26.14
C LEU A 115 -20.35 19.31 25.77
N ASP A 116 -19.16 18.95 25.26
CA ASP A 116 -18.21 19.95 24.75
C ASP A 116 -18.84 20.83 23.66
N LEU A 117 -19.64 20.26 22.75
CA LEU A 117 -20.39 21.04 21.75
C LEU A 117 -21.40 22.01 22.37
N HIS A 118 -22.07 21.57 23.44
CA HIS A 118 -23.00 22.40 24.21
C HIS A 118 -22.28 23.57 24.89
N ASP A 119 -21.18 23.29 25.59
CA ASP A 119 -20.40 24.29 26.31
C ASP A 119 -19.73 25.29 25.36
N MET A 120 -19.37 24.84 24.16
CA MET A 120 -18.89 25.71 23.08
C MET A 120 -20.00 26.49 22.36
N GLY A 121 -21.28 26.23 22.64
CA GLY A 121 -22.41 26.92 22.00
C GLY A 121 -22.54 26.65 20.49
N ILE A 122 -22.05 25.51 20.00
CA ILE A 122 -22.07 25.16 18.57
C ILE A 122 -22.87 23.88 18.33
N ARG A 123 -23.50 23.77 17.16
CA ARG A 123 -24.23 22.56 16.71
C ARG A 123 -25.30 22.10 17.72
N SER A 124 -26.22 22.99 18.04
CA SER A 124 -27.31 22.72 18.99
C SER A 124 -28.15 21.49 18.63
N GLU A 125 -28.21 21.13 17.34
CA GLU A 125 -28.86 19.90 16.86
C GLU A 125 -28.20 18.61 17.36
N LEU A 126 -26.97 18.67 17.87
CA LEU A 126 -26.21 17.52 18.38
C LEU A 126 -26.14 17.47 19.92
N HIS A 127 -26.66 18.49 20.63
CA HIS A 127 -26.56 18.57 22.09
C HIS A 127 -27.32 17.41 22.77
N PRO A 128 -26.84 16.91 23.93
CA PRO A 128 -27.56 15.89 24.68
C PRO A 128 -28.94 16.40 25.12
N ILE A 129 -29.99 15.59 24.90
CA ILE A 129 -31.36 15.91 25.33
C ILE A 129 -31.63 15.17 26.64
N GLU A 130 -31.89 15.91 27.71
CA GLU A 130 -32.29 15.31 28.98
C GLU A 130 -33.72 14.77 28.90
N LYS A 131 -33.91 13.51 29.28
CA LYS A 131 -35.22 12.96 29.59
C LYS A 131 -35.44 13.10 31.10
N GLY A 132 -36.70 13.31 31.53
CA GLY A 132 -37.11 13.51 32.93
C GLY A 132 -36.74 12.43 33.95
N ASN A 133 -35.96 11.41 33.54
CA ASN A 133 -35.49 10.30 34.34
C ASN A 133 -33.96 10.38 34.59
N GLY A 134 -33.33 11.54 34.36
CA GLY A 134 -31.87 11.73 34.45
C GLY A 134 -31.06 11.03 33.33
N ARG A 135 -31.73 10.43 32.33
CA ARG A 135 -31.09 9.83 31.16
C ARG A 135 -31.01 10.83 30.02
N SER A 136 -29.80 11.12 29.55
CA SER A 136 -29.55 11.95 28.37
C SER A 136 -29.55 11.09 27.10
N VAL A 137 -30.30 11.48 26.08
CA VAL A 137 -30.25 10.86 24.74
C VAL A 137 -29.38 11.72 23.82
N LEU A 138 -28.52 11.08 23.04
CA LEU A 138 -27.68 11.75 22.04
C LEU A 138 -28.40 11.74 20.68
N PRO A 139 -28.72 12.90 20.09
CA PRO A 139 -29.25 12.97 18.74
C PRO A 139 -28.29 12.32 17.73
N PRO A 140 -28.79 11.56 16.74
CA PRO A 140 -27.92 10.95 15.72
C PRO A 140 -27.22 12.03 14.90
N ALA A 141 -25.91 11.92 14.73
CA ALA A 141 -25.15 12.82 13.86
C ALA A 141 -25.27 12.40 12.39
N CYS A 142 -24.94 13.32 11.48
CA CYS A 142 -24.96 13.05 10.04
C CYS A 142 -23.99 11.93 9.60
N PHE A 143 -22.95 11.66 10.41
CA PHE A 143 -21.96 10.60 10.20
C PHE A 143 -22.31 9.29 10.92
N THR A 144 -23.42 9.22 11.66
CA THR A 144 -23.87 8.00 12.33
C THR A 144 -24.49 7.05 11.32
N MET A 145 -23.81 5.93 11.01
CA MET A 145 -24.37 4.90 10.13
C MET A 145 -25.59 4.22 10.78
N LYS A 146 -26.66 4.03 9.99
CA LYS A 146 -27.79 3.16 10.36
C LYS A 146 -27.31 1.70 10.43
N LYS A 147 -28.04 0.86 11.17
CA LYS A 147 -27.71 -0.58 11.31
C LYS A 147 -27.49 -1.27 9.95
N LYS A 148 -28.37 -1.03 8.97
CA LYS A 148 -28.24 -1.58 7.61
C LYS A 148 -26.97 -1.09 6.89
N GLU A 149 -26.60 0.17 7.06
CA GLU A 149 -25.38 0.73 6.46
C GLU A 149 -24.12 0.10 7.09
N LYS A 150 -24.09 -0.08 8.42
CA LYS A 150 -23.00 -0.79 9.10
C LYS A 150 -22.85 -2.23 8.61
N GLU A 151 -23.97 -2.92 8.39
CA GLU A 151 -23.97 -4.28 7.83
C GLU A 151 -23.41 -4.29 6.39
N ILE A 152 -23.80 -3.34 5.54
CA ILE A 152 -23.27 -3.20 4.17
C ILE A 152 -21.76 -2.93 4.22
N PHE A 153 -21.33 -1.96 5.03
CA PHE A 153 -19.92 -1.61 5.22
C PHE A 153 -19.09 -2.83 5.61
N CYS A 154 -19.52 -3.57 6.64
CA CYS A 154 -18.84 -4.77 7.08
C CYS A 154 -18.92 -5.91 6.05
N LYS A 155 -20.01 -6.05 5.30
CA LYS A 155 -20.13 -7.07 4.24
C LYS A 155 -19.11 -6.86 3.14
N VAL A 156 -18.95 -5.62 2.67
CA VAL A 156 -17.93 -5.26 1.67
C VAL A 156 -16.55 -5.68 2.19
N LEU A 157 -16.16 -5.21 3.37
CA LEU A 157 -14.85 -5.54 3.94
C LEU A 157 -14.64 -7.04 4.21
N LYS A 158 -15.72 -7.76 4.58
CA LYS A 158 -15.68 -9.21 4.80
C LYS A 158 -15.47 -10.00 3.51
N GLY A 159 -16.01 -9.52 2.39
CA GLY A 159 -15.96 -10.19 1.09
C GLY A 159 -14.66 -9.97 0.30
N ILE A 160 -13.84 -8.98 0.70
CA ILE A 160 -12.60 -8.65 -0.01
C ILE A 160 -11.59 -9.80 0.06
N LYS A 161 -11.11 -10.23 -1.11
CA LYS A 161 -9.92 -11.05 -1.28
C LYS A 161 -8.83 -10.19 -1.90
N VAL A 162 -7.66 -10.14 -1.26
CA VAL A 162 -6.48 -9.43 -1.75
C VAL A 162 -5.41 -10.42 -2.19
N PRO A 163 -4.41 -10.01 -2.99
CA PRO A 163 -3.31 -10.89 -3.36
C PRO A 163 -2.47 -11.33 -2.17
N ASP A 164 -1.84 -12.49 -2.32
CA ASP A 164 -0.83 -12.96 -1.37
C ASP A 164 0.21 -11.87 -1.06
N GLY A 165 0.48 -11.68 0.23
CA GLY A 165 1.44 -10.69 0.72
C GLY A 165 0.94 -9.24 0.73
N TYR A 166 -0.23 -8.92 0.16
CA TYR A 166 -0.74 -7.55 0.09
C TYR A 166 -1.23 -7.01 1.45
N ALA A 167 -2.09 -7.76 2.14
CA ALA A 167 -2.57 -7.45 3.49
C ALA A 167 -2.79 -8.73 4.29
N ALA A 168 -3.00 -8.63 5.61
CA ALA A 168 -3.51 -9.78 6.35
C ALA A 168 -4.93 -10.12 5.88
N ASN A 169 -5.45 -11.28 6.30
CA ASN A 169 -6.83 -11.67 6.03
C ASN A 169 -7.80 -10.76 6.82
N ILE A 170 -8.10 -9.58 6.27
CA ILE A 170 -8.99 -8.55 6.86
C ILE A 170 -10.36 -9.13 7.18
N SER A 171 -10.85 -10.08 6.38
CA SER A 171 -12.12 -10.75 6.63
C SER A 171 -12.17 -11.41 8.01
N ARG A 172 -11.05 -11.91 8.57
CA ARG A 172 -11.03 -12.46 9.95
C ARG A 172 -11.28 -11.40 11.01
N CYS A 173 -10.90 -10.15 10.75
CA CYS A 173 -11.04 -9.01 11.64
C CYS A 173 -12.43 -8.36 11.58
N VAL A 174 -13.30 -8.78 10.65
CA VAL A 174 -14.61 -8.16 10.40
C VAL A 174 -15.74 -9.11 10.80
N LYS A 175 -16.72 -8.61 11.57
CA LYS A 175 -18.01 -9.25 11.87
C LYS A 175 -19.12 -8.41 11.26
N VAL A 176 -20.09 -9.08 10.62
CA VAL A 176 -21.25 -8.42 9.99
C VAL A 176 -22.42 -8.32 10.97
N LYS A 177 -22.61 -9.32 11.83
CA LYS A 177 -23.70 -9.38 12.82
C LYS A 177 -23.17 -9.87 14.19
N PRO A 178 -23.11 -9.00 15.22
CA PRO A 178 -23.23 -7.54 15.13
C PRO A 178 -22.07 -6.93 14.30
N PRO A 179 -22.29 -5.79 13.61
CA PRO A 179 -21.23 -5.10 12.87
C PRO A 179 -20.08 -4.70 13.80
N LYS A 180 -18.88 -5.24 13.57
CA LYS A 180 -17.68 -4.93 14.36
C LYS A 180 -16.42 -5.15 13.52
N ILE A 181 -15.41 -4.33 13.75
CA ILE A 181 -14.07 -4.51 13.22
C ILE A 181 -13.10 -4.50 14.41
N SER A 182 -12.20 -5.49 14.48
CA SER A 182 -11.22 -5.60 15.56
C SER A 182 -10.05 -6.48 15.15
N GLY A 183 -8.86 -6.20 15.67
CA GLY A 183 -7.66 -7.03 15.45
C GLY A 183 -6.89 -6.72 14.17
N LEU A 184 -7.16 -5.57 13.53
CA LEU A 184 -6.33 -5.07 12.42
C LEU A 184 -4.98 -4.60 12.95
N LYS A 185 -3.90 -4.93 12.25
CA LYS A 185 -2.55 -4.43 12.53
C LYS A 185 -2.34 -3.08 11.84
N SER A 186 -1.22 -2.40 12.14
CA SER A 186 -0.87 -1.11 11.53
C SER A 186 -1.00 -1.18 10.01
N HIS A 187 -0.30 -2.11 9.35
CA HIS A 187 -0.36 -2.34 7.90
C HIS A 187 -1.78 -2.49 7.35
N ASP A 188 -2.64 -3.25 8.02
CA ASP A 188 -4.01 -3.44 7.57
C ASP A 188 -4.82 -2.14 7.61
N TYR A 189 -4.54 -1.24 8.57
CA TYR A 189 -5.14 0.10 8.60
C TYR A 189 -4.67 1.01 7.47
N HIS A 190 -3.44 0.89 6.97
CA HIS A 190 -3.02 1.64 5.77
C HIS A 190 -3.74 1.15 4.54
N ILE A 191 -3.80 -0.17 4.33
CA ILE A 191 -4.52 -0.75 3.21
C ILE A 191 -6.01 -0.37 3.28
N LEU A 192 -6.58 -0.40 4.49
CA LEU A 192 -7.93 0.08 4.72
C LEU A 192 -8.05 1.57 4.38
N MET A 193 -7.21 2.43 4.93
CA MET A 193 -7.28 3.88 4.72
C MET A 193 -7.13 4.27 3.26
N GLN A 194 -6.14 3.73 2.55
CA GLN A 194 -5.78 4.17 1.20
C GLN A 194 -6.66 3.56 0.11
N GLN A 195 -7.20 2.36 0.33
CA GLN A 195 -7.89 1.59 -0.72
C GLN A 195 -9.29 1.12 -0.31
N LEU A 196 -9.42 0.40 0.81
CA LEU A 196 -10.64 -0.37 1.08
C LEU A 196 -11.75 0.46 1.76
N LEU A 197 -11.39 1.46 2.58
CA LEU A 197 -12.32 2.35 3.27
C LEU A 197 -13.15 3.15 2.25
N PRO A 198 -12.55 3.80 1.24
CA PRO A 198 -13.31 4.46 0.18
C PRO A 198 -14.33 3.54 -0.50
N ILE A 199 -13.96 2.29 -0.78
CA ILE A 199 -14.84 1.29 -1.43
C ILE A 199 -15.99 0.90 -0.49
N ALA A 200 -15.68 0.61 0.77
CA ALA A 200 -16.68 0.24 1.78
C ALA A 200 -17.69 1.37 2.05
N LEU A 201 -17.28 2.63 1.88
CA LEU A 201 -18.14 3.79 2.07
C LEU A 201 -19.10 4.05 0.89
N ARG A 202 -18.89 3.47 -0.30
CA ARG A 202 -19.63 3.82 -1.53
C ARG A 202 -21.15 3.77 -1.38
N ARG A 203 -21.68 2.78 -0.65
CA ARG A 203 -23.14 2.60 -0.43
C ARG A 203 -23.61 3.00 0.97
N THR A 204 -22.80 3.76 1.70
CA THR A 204 -23.11 4.18 3.08
C THR A 204 -22.88 5.67 3.26
N LEU A 205 -23.60 6.28 4.21
CA LEU A 205 -23.51 7.71 4.53
C LEU A 205 -23.92 8.61 3.35
N SER A 206 -24.20 9.87 3.65
CA SER A 206 -24.47 10.87 2.61
C SER A 206 -23.18 11.27 1.89
N LYS A 207 -23.30 11.80 0.65
CA LYS A 207 -22.15 12.34 -0.11
C LYS A 207 -21.39 13.42 0.68
N ALA A 208 -22.10 14.19 1.51
CA ALA A 208 -21.52 15.23 2.37
C ALA A 208 -20.50 14.67 3.39
N VAL A 209 -20.71 13.46 3.90
CA VAL A 209 -19.77 12.79 4.83
C VAL A 209 -18.78 11.91 4.08
N ARG A 210 -19.25 11.18 3.07
CA ARG A 210 -18.45 10.24 2.30
C ARG A 210 -17.33 10.92 1.52
N SER A 211 -17.62 12.02 0.83
CA SER A 211 -16.65 12.65 -0.09
C SER A 211 -15.39 13.16 0.64
N PRO A 212 -15.47 13.86 1.79
CA PRO A 212 -14.27 14.25 2.54
C PRO A 212 -13.43 13.06 3.03
N LEU A 213 -14.06 11.94 3.42
CA LEU A 213 -13.36 10.72 3.81
C LEU A 213 -12.62 10.07 2.64
N ILE A 214 -13.26 9.98 1.46
CA ILE A 214 -12.64 9.48 0.23
C ILE A 214 -11.46 10.37 -0.18
N LYS A 215 -11.60 11.70 -0.08
CA LYS A 215 -10.50 12.64 -0.35
C LYS A 215 -9.34 12.46 0.62
N LEU A 216 -9.61 12.24 1.91
CA LEU A 216 -8.57 11.95 2.89
C LEU A 216 -7.82 10.64 2.57
N SER A 217 -8.55 9.60 2.16
CA SER A 217 -7.94 8.35 1.69
C SER A 217 -7.06 8.56 0.46
N ARG A 218 -7.51 9.36 -0.50
CA ARG A 218 -6.74 9.72 -1.70
C ARG A 218 -5.49 10.52 -1.35
N TYR A 219 -5.60 11.44 -0.39
CA TYR A 219 -4.47 12.21 0.15
C TYR A 219 -3.38 11.27 0.67
N PHE A 220 -3.72 10.33 1.56
CA PHE A 220 -2.74 9.37 2.08
C PHE A 220 -2.19 8.45 0.98
N ARG A 221 -3.05 7.99 0.06
CA ARG A 221 -2.60 7.17 -1.07
C ARG A 221 -1.57 7.88 -1.95
N LYS A 222 -1.77 9.17 -2.23
CA LYS A 222 -0.81 9.98 -3.02
C LYS A 222 0.47 10.27 -2.23
N LEU A 223 0.32 10.69 -0.97
CA LEU A 223 1.44 11.00 -0.08
C LEU A 223 2.36 9.79 0.13
N CYS A 224 1.79 8.59 0.24
CA CYS A 224 2.51 7.33 0.43
C CYS A 224 2.92 6.64 -0.87
N SER A 225 2.84 7.33 -2.01
CA SER A 225 3.31 6.80 -3.30
C SER A 225 4.83 6.57 -3.29
N LYS A 226 5.28 5.53 -4.01
CA LYS A 226 6.71 5.24 -4.19
C LYS A 226 7.44 6.37 -4.92
N VAL A 227 6.74 7.08 -5.79
CA VAL A 227 7.24 8.24 -6.53
C VAL A 227 6.38 9.44 -6.20
N LEU A 228 7.02 10.53 -5.80
CA LEU A 228 6.35 11.80 -5.49
C LEU A 228 6.69 12.82 -6.57
N ASP A 229 5.66 13.37 -7.22
CA ASP A 229 5.80 14.54 -8.08
C ASP A 229 5.77 15.81 -7.21
N PRO A 230 6.81 16.67 -7.24
CA PRO A 230 6.82 17.95 -6.52
C PRO A 230 5.60 18.84 -6.80
N ALA A 231 5.06 18.83 -8.02
CA ALA A 231 3.87 19.61 -8.37
C ALA A 231 2.63 19.08 -7.63
N ASP A 232 2.49 17.76 -7.54
CA ASP A 232 1.42 17.11 -6.76
C ASP A 232 1.55 17.43 -5.27
N LEU A 233 2.77 17.52 -4.73
CA LEU A 233 2.98 17.90 -3.32
C LEU A 233 2.51 19.35 -3.03
N VAL A 234 2.66 20.29 -3.96
CA VAL A 234 2.10 21.65 -3.80
C VAL A 234 0.58 21.60 -3.73
N HIS A 235 -0.06 20.77 -4.55
CA HIS A 235 -1.50 20.60 -4.51
C HIS A 235 -1.97 19.92 -3.22
N LEU A 236 -1.32 18.83 -2.81
CA LEU A 236 -1.66 18.06 -1.61
C LEU A 236 -1.58 18.90 -0.33
N GLU A 237 -0.61 19.80 -0.23
CA GLU A 237 -0.47 20.69 0.93
C GLU A 237 -1.66 21.67 1.06
N LYS A 238 -2.21 22.13 -0.06
CA LYS A 238 -3.43 22.94 -0.07
C LYS A 238 -4.67 22.08 0.17
N GLU A 239 -4.72 20.90 -0.43
CA GLU A 239 -5.89 20.01 -0.38
C GLU A 239 -6.15 19.51 1.05
N ILE A 240 -5.10 19.14 1.80
CA ILE A 240 -5.27 18.63 3.16
C ILE A 240 -5.91 19.66 4.11
N GLY A 241 -5.60 20.94 3.96
CA GLY A 241 -6.26 22.02 4.71
C GLY A 241 -7.78 22.04 4.45
N ILE A 242 -8.17 21.90 3.17
CA ILE A 242 -9.59 21.84 2.78
C ILE A 242 -10.26 20.58 3.32
N ILE A 243 -9.60 19.41 3.21
CA ILE A 243 -10.12 18.14 3.70
C ILE A 243 -10.36 18.21 5.21
N LEU A 244 -9.38 18.67 5.99
CA LEU A 244 -9.51 18.79 7.44
C LEU A 244 -10.61 19.78 7.84
N CYS A 245 -10.78 20.89 7.11
CA CYS A 245 -11.91 21.79 7.33
C CYS A 245 -13.28 21.17 6.97
N GLN A 246 -13.36 20.33 5.93
CA GLN A 246 -14.59 19.60 5.61
C GLN A 246 -14.94 18.61 6.71
N LEU A 247 -13.95 17.85 7.19
CA LEU A 247 -14.11 16.95 8.32
C LEU A 247 -14.49 17.70 9.59
N GLU A 248 -13.93 18.90 9.81
CA GLU A 248 -14.20 19.73 10.98
C GLU A 248 -15.68 20.10 11.07
N ARG A 249 -16.32 20.38 9.93
CA ARG A 249 -17.77 20.64 9.84
C ARG A 249 -18.63 19.42 10.14
N ILE A 250 -18.08 18.22 10.00
CA ILE A 250 -18.81 16.94 10.14
C ILE A 250 -18.65 16.39 11.54
N PHE A 251 -17.41 16.24 12.01
CA PHE A 251 -17.07 15.53 13.23
C PHE A 251 -16.95 16.49 14.43
N PRO A 252 -17.18 16.01 15.67
CA PRO A 252 -16.98 16.81 16.87
C PRO A 252 -15.49 17.15 17.10
N PRO A 253 -15.18 18.18 17.90
CA PRO A 253 -13.79 18.56 18.21
C PRO A 253 -12.91 17.41 18.74
N SER A 254 -13.49 16.50 19.52
CA SER A 254 -12.85 15.28 20.03
C SER A 254 -12.26 14.37 18.96
N PHE A 255 -12.74 14.46 17.72
CA PHE A 255 -12.19 13.74 16.57
C PHE A 255 -10.78 14.21 16.23
N PHE A 256 -10.51 15.52 16.39
CA PHE A 256 -9.26 16.17 16.02
C PHE A 256 -8.23 16.08 17.15
N ASN A 257 -7.78 14.86 17.42
CA ASN A 257 -6.61 14.67 18.28
C ASN A 257 -5.33 15.11 17.56
N VAL A 258 -4.21 15.06 18.28
CA VAL A 258 -2.89 15.42 17.73
C VAL A 258 -2.57 14.68 16.43
N MET A 259 -2.92 13.40 16.31
CA MET A 259 -2.63 12.60 15.11
C MET A 259 -3.36 13.12 13.87
N VAL A 260 -4.65 13.51 14.00
CA VAL A 260 -5.40 14.11 12.90
C VAL A 260 -4.80 15.46 12.51
N HIS A 261 -4.39 16.28 13.50
CA HIS A 261 -3.76 17.56 13.24
C HIS A 261 -2.41 17.44 12.52
N LEU A 262 -1.60 16.44 12.87
CA LEU A 262 -0.30 16.20 12.24
C LEU A 262 -0.40 15.93 10.73
N ALA A 263 -1.56 15.50 10.24
CA ALA A 263 -1.79 15.27 8.80
C ALA A 263 -1.46 16.50 7.94
N VAL A 264 -1.70 17.73 8.43
CA VAL A 264 -1.41 18.97 7.68
C VAL A 264 0.09 19.20 7.45
N HIS A 265 0.95 18.59 8.27
CA HIS A 265 2.40 18.79 8.22
C HIS A 265 3.13 17.75 7.35
N LEU A 266 2.49 16.62 7.04
CA LEU A 266 3.17 15.49 6.39
C LEU A 266 3.70 15.81 4.99
N VAL A 267 2.94 16.57 4.19
CA VAL A 267 3.39 16.98 2.86
C VAL A 267 4.63 17.87 2.95
N SER A 268 4.63 18.76 3.94
CA SER A 268 5.72 19.69 4.24
C SER A 268 6.99 18.96 4.68
N GLU A 269 6.87 17.80 5.32
CA GLU A 269 8.01 16.93 5.62
C GLU A 269 8.41 16.06 4.42
N ALA A 270 7.47 15.52 3.64
CA ALA A 270 7.76 14.77 2.42
C ALA A 270 8.47 15.61 1.33
N LYS A 271 8.21 16.91 1.27
CA LYS A 271 8.96 17.86 0.42
C LYS A 271 10.45 17.96 0.79
N ILE A 272 10.81 17.66 2.04
CA ILE A 272 12.18 17.78 2.56
C ILE A 272 12.85 16.41 2.59
N GLY A 273 12.16 15.40 3.13
CA GLY A 273 12.67 14.04 3.34
C GLY A 273 12.45 13.10 2.15
N GLY A 274 11.74 13.54 1.12
CA GLY A 274 11.38 12.72 -0.03
C GLY A 274 10.28 11.70 0.28
N PRO A 275 10.15 10.66 -0.57
CA PRO A 275 9.11 9.64 -0.45
C PRO A 275 8.99 9.02 0.93
N VAL A 276 7.75 8.87 1.42
CA VAL A 276 7.45 8.46 2.80
C VAL A 276 8.00 7.06 3.14
N HIS A 277 8.12 6.18 2.14
CA HIS A 277 8.58 4.81 2.35
C HIS A 277 10.02 4.72 2.90
N TYR A 278 10.87 5.72 2.65
CA TYR A 278 12.26 5.72 3.16
C TYR A 278 12.37 5.96 4.67
N TRP A 279 11.31 6.47 5.29
CA TRP A 279 11.28 6.85 6.71
C TRP A 279 10.08 6.22 7.42
N TRP A 280 9.51 5.17 6.82
CA TRP A 280 8.57 4.29 7.49
C TRP A 280 9.23 3.47 8.59
N MET A 281 8.49 3.27 9.68
CA MET A 281 8.89 2.35 10.74
C MET A 281 8.76 0.88 10.35
N TYR A 282 8.09 0.53 9.24
CA TYR A 282 7.89 -0.87 8.84
C TYR A 282 9.15 -1.73 8.76
N PRO A 283 10.23 -1.32 8.07
CA PRO A 283 11.44 -2.14 8.01
C PRO A 283 12.03 -2.34 9.39
N ILE A 284 12.05 -1.30 10.22
CA ILE A 284 12.57 -1.32 11.59
C ILE A 284 11.71 -2.24 12.47
N GLU A 285 10.38 -2.08 12.48
CA GLU A 285 9.47 -2.92 13.26
C GLU A 285 9.51 -4.39 12.83
N ARG A 286 9.61 -4.67 11.52
CA ARG A 286 9.76 -6.04 11.03
C ARG A 286 11.09 -6.62 11.44
N TYR A 287 12.18 -5.87 11.31
CA TYR A 287 13.50 -6.28 11.74
C TYR A 287 13.53 -6.56 13.25
N LEU A 288 13.01 -5.65 14.08
CA LEU A 288 12.85 -5.85 15.53
C LEU A 288 11.92 -7.03 15.84
N GLY A 289 10.87 -7.25 15.05
CA GLY A 289 10.00 -8.41 15.15
C GLY A 289 10.73 -9.72 14.89
N THR A 290 11.57 -9.76 13.84
CA THR A 290 12.46 -10.88 13.53
C THR A 290 13.45 -11.12 14.66
N LEU A 291 14.12 -10.07 15.16
CA LEU A 291 15.04 -10.16 16.30
C LEU A 291 14.33 -10.67 17.57
N ASN A 292 13.12 -10.18 17.85
CA ASN A 292 12.32 -10.66 18.98
C ASN A 292 11.91 -12.13 18.82
N SER A 293 11.71 -12.61 17.58
CA SER A 293 11.37 -14.01 17.31
C SER A 293 12.54 -14.98 17.46
N TYR A 294 13.79 -14.47 17.44
CA TYR A 294 15.01 -15.22 17.74
C TYR A 294 15.24 -15.42 19.24
N VAL A 295 14.65 -14.57 20.10
CA VAL A 295 14.75 -14.72 21.56
C VAL A 295 13.66 -15.67 22.07
N ARG A 296 13.88 -16.98 21.89
CA ARG A 296 12.94 -18.02 22.37
C ARG A 296 13.26 -18.56 23.77
N ASN A 297 14.45 -18.27 24.34
CA ASN A 297 14.80 -18.59 25.72
C ASN A 297 15.87 -17.62 26.24
N ARG A 298 15.60 -16.90 27.35
CA ARG A 298 16.54 -15.91 27.94
C ARG A 298 17.70 -16.53 28.73
N SER A 299 17.82 -17.86 28.74
CA SER A 299 18.78 -18.58 29.57
C SER A 299 20.06 -19.05 28.85
N ARG A 300 20.16 -19.00 27.51
CA ARG A 300 21.36 -19.41 26.73
C ARG A 300 21.49 -18.69 25.36
N PRO A 301 22.21 -17.56 25.28
CA PRO A 301 22.37 -16.76 24.05
C PRO A 301 23.41 -17.30 23.04
N GLU A 302 24.30 -18.22 23.41
CA GLU A 302 25.44 -18.62 22.57
C GLU A 302 25.07 -19.51 21.37
N GLY A 303 23.93 -20.20 21.40
CA GLY A 303 23.51 -21.11 20.31
C GLY A 303 23.05 -20.42 19.03
N CYS A 304 22.69 -19.14 19.07
CA CYS A 304 22.23 -18.38 17.90
C CYS A 304 23.35 -17.72 17.09
N ILE A 305 24.60 -17.73 17.59
CA ILE A 305 25.76 -17.09 16.92
C ILE A 305 26.43 -18.04 15.92
N ALA A 306 26.21 -19.36 16.04
CA ALA A 306 26.82 -20.36 15.15
C ALA A 306 26.20 -20.40 13.74
N GLU A 307 24.94 -20.00 13.57
CA GLU A 307 24.24 -20.09 12.28
C GLU A 307 24.66 -18.98 11.28
N GLY A 308 25.20 -17.86 11.77
CA GLY A 308 25.61 -16.70 10.95
C GLY A 308 27.02 -16.76 10.38
N GLN A 309 27.86 -17.72 10.78
CA GLN A 309 29.27 -17.79 10.34
C GLN A 309 29.46 -18.45 8.95
N HIS A 310 28.45 -19.14 8.42
CA HIS A 310 28.55 -19.78 7.10
C HIS A 310 28.38 -18.80 5.92
N HIS A 311 27.62 -17.72 6.12
CA HIS A 311 27.29 -16.77 5.06
C HIS A 311 28.48 -15.85 4.70
N LYS A 312 29.37 -15.56 5.66
CA LYS A 312 30.60 -14.77 5.45
C LYS A 312 31.67 -15.51 4.65
N MET A 313 31.66 -16.85 4.63
CA MET A 313 32.65 -17.66 3.91
C MET A 313 32.47 -17.60 2.38
N VAL A 314 31.29 -17.21 1.89
CA VAL A 314 30.95 -17.21 0.46
C VAL A 314 31.33 -15.87 -0.22
N GLU A 315 31.31 -14.76 0.52
CA GLU A 315 31.72 -13.45 0.01
C GLU A 315 33.25 -13.31 -0.14
N GLU A 316 34.03 -14.07 0.64
CA GLU A 316 35.50 -14.03 0.59
C GLU A 316 36.11 -14.73 -0.64
N GLN A 317 35.31 -15.49 -1.40
CA GLN A 317 35.83 -16.35 -2.47
C GLN A 317 35.87 -15.74 -3.88
N ASN A 318 35.30 -14.55 -4.12
CA ASN A 318 35.22 -14.02 -5.49
C ASN A 318 35.42 -12.49 -5.58
N PRO A 319 36.67 -11.99 -5.57
CA PRO A 319 36.92 -10.57 -5.34
C PRO A 319 37.22 -9.70 -6.58
N CYS A 320 37.50 -10.24 -7.79
CA CYS A 320 38.29 -9.46 -8.77
C CYS A 320 38.03 -9.66 -10.28
N ALA A 321 36.81 -9.56 -10.82
CA ALA A 321 36.63 -9.48 -12.30
C ALA A 321 35.50 -8.55 -12.74
N GLY A 322 35.80 -7.64 -13.69
CA GLY A 322 34.86 -6.70 -14.29
C GLY A 322 34.08 -7.34 -15.44
N LYS A 323 32.79 -7.59 -15.21
CA LYS A 323 31.86 -8.33 -16.09
C LYS A 323 31.67 -7.76 -17.49
N HIS A 324 31.79 -6.46 -17.64
CA HIS A 324 31.39 -5.73 -18.84
C HIS A 324 32.29 -5.93 -20.07
N VAL A 325 33.60 -6.04 -19.87
CA VAL A 325 34.59 -6.08 -20.97
C VAL A 325 34.52 -7.39 -21.75
N ILE A 326 34.16 -8.49 -21.08
CA ILE A 326 34.07 -9.83 -21.68
C ILE A 326 32.77 -10.01 -22.45
N GLU A 327 31.70 -9.36 -21.99
CA GLU A 327 30.33 -9.50 -22.52
C GLU A 327 30.15 -8.86 -23.90
N ARG A 328 30.85 -7.75 -24.16
CA ARG A 328 30.80 -7.04 -25.44
C ARG A 328 31.37 -7.86 -26.60
N ILE A 329 32.49 -8.53 -26.38
CA ILE A 329 33.19 -9.32 -27.42
C ILE A 329 32.46 -10.64 -27.70
N HIS A 330 31.79 -11.21 -26.70
CA HIS A 330 30.99 -12.43 -26.83
C HIS A 330 29.68 -12.20 -27.60
N CYS A 331 28.99 -11.07 -27.39
CA CYS A 331 27.68 -10.83 -27.99
C CYS A 331 27.69 -10.57 -29.51
N GLU A 332 28.79 -10.04 -30.07
CA GLU A 332 28.80 -9.55 -31.46
C GLU A 332 29.08 -10.64 -32.51
N ASN A 333 29.81 -11.70 -32.16
CA ASN A 333 30.30 -12.69 -33.15
C ASN A 333 29.91 -14.13 -32.85
N PHE A 334 29.23 -14.41 -31.73
CA PHE A 334 29.04 -15.78 -31.27
C PHE A 334 27.97 -16.55 -32.05
N ALA A 335 26.87 -15.92 -32.48
CA ALA A 335 25.75 -16.65 -33.06
C ALA A 335 26.06 -17.29 -34.43
N ASP A 336 26.69 -16.52 -35.32
CA ASP A 336 27.06 -16.99 -36.67
C ASP A 336 28.24 -17.95 -36.60
N TRP A 337 29.23 -17.62 -35.77
CA TRP A 337 30.35 -18.52 -35.47
C TRP A 337 29.87 -19.85 -34.89
N PHE A 338 28.93 -19.86 -33.93
CA PHE A 338 28.46 -21.07 -33.26
C PHE A 338 27.65 -22.00 -34.17
N SER A 339 26.83 -21.45 -35.06
CA SER A 339 26.07 -22.24 -36.03
C SER A 339 26.98 -22.93 -37.06
N ASP A 340 27.97 -22.20 -37.58
CA ASP A 340 28.89 -22.72 -38.58
C ASP A 340 29.95 -23.64 -37.97
N HIS A 341 30.40 -23.35 -36.75
CA HIS A 341 31.35 -24.16 -36.00
C HIS A 341 30.76 -25.52 -35.61
N VAL A 342 29.49 -25.57 -35.17
CA VAL A 342 28.80 -26.84 -34.85
C VAL A 342 28.58 -27.69 -36.10
N LYS A 343 28.30 -27.09 -37.26
CA LYS A 343 28.17 -27.81 -38.53
C LYS A 343 29.52 -28.34 -39.06
N GLN A 344 30.60 -27.58 -38.91
CA GLN A 344 31.93 -27.95 -39.39
C GLN A 344 32.58 -29.06 -38.54
N ILE A 345 32.44 -29.01 -37.21
CA ILE A 345 32.97 -30.06 -36.30
C ILE A 345 32.32 -31.42 -36.59
N GLN A 346 31.06 -31.43 -37.04
CA GLN A 346 30.31 -32.66 -37.25
C GLN A 346 30.64 -33.39 -38.56
N VAL A 347 31.21 -32.70 -39.56
CA VAL A 347 31.57 -33.27 -40.87
C VAL A 347 33.05 -33.65 -40.96
N ALA A 348 33.93 -32.98 -40.19
CA ALA A 348 35.38 -33.14 -40.35
C ALA A 348 36.05 -34.10 -39.35
N ASP A 349 35.66 -34.12 -38.06
CA ASP A 349 36.55 -34.66 -37.01
C ASP A 349 36.00 -35.83 -36.18
N GLY A 350 34.79 -36.33 -36.45
CA GLY A 350 34.25 -37.48 -35.70
C GLY A 350 34.13 -37.24 -34.17
N VAL A 351 34.15 -35.98 -33.73
CA VAL A 351 34.00 -35.59 -32.33
C VAL A 351 32.52 -35.44 -31.97
N ASP A 352 32.11 -36.00 -30.85
CA ASP A 352 30.72 -35.95 -30.39
C ASP A 352 30.38 -34.61 -29.72
N ILE A 353 29.65 -33.76 -30.43
CA ILE A 353 29.17 -32.45 -29.94
C ILE A 353 28.01 -32.65 -28.95
N SER A 354 28.01 -31.90 -27.84
CA SER A 354 26.94 -31.92 -26.82
C SER A 354 25.52 -31.73 -27.42
N LYS A 355 24.55 -32.47 -26.87
CA LYS A 355 23.14 -32.43 -27.29
C LYS A 355 22.51 -31.03 -27.17
N ASP A 356 22.94 -30.22 -26.21
CA ASP A 356 22.37 -28.89 -25.94
C ASP A 356 22.76 -27.89 -27.04
N LEU A 357 23.99 -27.99 -27.54
CA LEU A 357 24.46 -27.23 -28.71
C LEU A 357 23.68 -27.59 -29.99
N LYS A 358 23.37 -28.88 -30.17
CA LYS A 358 22.56 -29.38 -31.30
C LYS A 358 21.11 -28.90 -31.22
N LEU A 359 20.56 -28.75 -30.01
CA LEU A 359 19.17 -28.30 -29.77
C LEU A 359 19.00 -26.79 -30.03
N LEU A 360 19.97 -25.97 -29.62
CA LEU A 360 19.99 -24.53 -29.90
C LEU A 360 20.01 -24.21 -31.41
N ALA A 361 20.59 -25.07 -32.24
CA ALA A 361 20.65 -24.91 -33.69
C ALA A 361 19.38 -25.38 -34.45
N ARG A 362 18.39 -26.01 -33.79
CA ARG A 362 17.25 -26.72 -34.43
C ARG A 362 15.88 -26.02 -34.40
N GLY A 363 15.70 -24.95 -33.62
CA GLY A 363 14.43 -24.20 -33.52
C GLY A 363 13.36 -24.83 -32.58
N PRO A 364 12.25 -24.09 -32.28
CA PRO A 364 11.32 -24.41 -31.19
C PRO A 364 10.29 -25.52 -31.50
N ASN A 365 9.79 -26.16 -30.42
CA ASN A 365 8.86 -27.30 -30.42
C ASN A 365 7.37 -26.87 -30.56
N ASN A 366 6.43 -27.79 -30.78
CA ASN A 366 4.99 -27.54 -31.01
C ASN A 366 4.06 -27.92 -29.84
N VAL A 367 4.61 -28.24 -28.66
CA VAL A 367 3.84 -28.65 -27.46
C VAL A 367 4.23 -27.80 -26.26
N GLY A 368 3.25 -27.38 -25.46
CA GLY A 368 3.49 -26.58 -24.26
C GLY A 368 2.82 -27.01 -22.98
N ARG A 369 3.34 -26.47 -21.88
CA ARG A 369 2.99 -26.81 -20.50
C ARG A 369 2.11 -25.74 -19.88
N THR A 370 1.15 -26.13 -19.04
CA THR A 370 0.31 -25.19 -18.29
C THR A 370 0.71 -25.24 -16.82
N TYR A 371 0.66 -24.10 -16.11
CA TYR A 371 0.87 -24.06 -14.65
C TYR A 371 -0.29 -23.32 -14.00
N GLN A 372 -0.53 -23.62 -12.72
CA GLN A 372 -1.59 -22.98 -11.96
C GLN A 372 -1.11 -21.76 -11.17
N LYS A 373 0.21 -21.63 -10.98
CA LYS A 373 0.87 -20.58 -10.19
C LYS A 373 2.17 -20.15 -10.87
N ILE A 374 2.51 -18.87 -10.77
CA ILE A 374 3.81 -18.36 -11.18
C ILE A 374 4.19 -17.08 -10.41
N LEU A 375 5.49 -16.85 -10.22
CA LEU A 375 6.03 -15.60 -9.68
C LEU A 375 6.73 -14.82 -10.80
N VAL A 376 6.25 -13.62 -11.14
CA VAL A 376 6.85 -12.74 -12.15
C VAL A 376 6.80 -11.30 -11.64
N ASN A 377 7.89 -10.53 -11.83
CA ASN A 377 8.01 -9.12 -11.40
C ASN A 377 7.68 -8.89 -9.90
N GLY A 378 8.06 -9.85 -9.04
CA GLY A 378 7.76 -9.78 -7.61
C GLY A 378 6.27 -9.99 -7.26
N PHE A 379 5.42 -10.34 -8.23
CA PHE A 379 4.01 -10.66 -8.04
C PHE A 379 3.77 -12.17 -8.20
N ARG A 380 2.96 -12.73 -7.31
CA ARG A 380 2.49 -14.12 -7.41
C ARG A 380 1.17 -14.13 -8.16
N PHE A 381 1.10 -14.81 -9.30
CA PHE A 381 -0.12 -14.98 -10.08
C PHE A 381 -0.68 -16.40 -9.94
N HIS A 382 -2.02 -16.51 -9.92
CA HIS A 382 -2.74 -17.79 -9.91
C HIS A 382 -3.80 -17.81 -11.01
N THR A 383 -4.11 -19.00 -11.53
CA THR A 383 -5.25 -19.18 -12.45
C THR A 383 -6.58 -18.93 -11.72
N ARG A 384 -7.63 -18.55 -12.47
CA ARG A 384 -8.98 -18.32 -11.91
C ARG A 384 -9.50 -19.51 -11.13
N GLN A 385 -9.27 -20.69 -11.68
CA GLN A 385 -9.76 -21.94 -11.15
C GLN A 385 -9.17 -22.19 -9.76
N LEU A 386 -7.86 -21.99 -9.61
CA LEU A 386 -7.18 -22.11 -8.34
C LEU A 386 -7.63 -21.03 -7.34
N GLU A 387 -7.77 -19.79 -7.81
CA GLU A 387 -8.22 -18.67 -6.98
C GLU A 387 -9.62 -18.91 -6.37
N SER A 388 -10.53 -19.55 -7.10
CA SER A 388 -11.89 -19.83 -6.63
C SER A 388 -11.93 -20.60 -5.31
N GLN A 389 -10.91 -21.45 -5.08
CA GLN A 389 -10.76 -22.28 -3.88
C GLN A 389 -9.96 -21.58 -2.76
N ARG A 390 -9.37 -20.41 -3.02
CA ARG A 390 -8.48 -19.69 -2.09
C ARG A 390 -9.17 -18.48 -1.46
N LYS A 391 -8.57 -17.97 -0.37
CA LYS A 391 -9.00 -16.75 0.32
C LYS A 391 -8.30 -15.49 -0.20
N THR A 392 -7.33 -15.64 -1.09
CA THR A 392 -6.59 -14.58 -1.76
C THR A 392 -7.00 -14.48 -3.22
N GLN A 393 -6.71 -13.34 -3.85
CA GLN A 393 -7.03 -13.05 -5.24
C GLN A 393 -5.75 -12.65 -5.97
N ASN A 394 -5.28 -13.48 -6.89
CA ASN A 394 -3.98 -13.37 -7.54
C ASN A 394 -4.09 -13.50 -9.07
N SER A 395 -5.31 -13.58 -9.62
CA SER A 395 -5.57 -13.79 -11.05
C SER A 395 -5.70 -12.52 -11.87
N GLY A 396 -5.87 -11.35 -11.23
CA GLY A 396 -6.06 -10.08 -11.93
C GLY A 396 -4.76 -9.54 -12.52
N VAL A 397 -4.77 -9.28 -13.83
CA VAL A 397 -3.67 -8.61 -14.54
C VAL A 397 -4.09 -7.23 -15.04
N LEU A 398 -3.13 -6.33 -15.20
CA LEU A 398 -3.25 -5.03 -15.85
C LEU A 398 -2.09 -4.86 -16.84
N VAL A 399 -2.39 -4.51 -18.08
CA VAL A 399 -1.40 -4.14 -19.11
C VAL A 399 -1.72 -2.74 -19.58
N ASN A 400 -0.73 -1.84 -19.54
CA ASN A 400 -0.84 -0.54 -20.20
C ASN A 400 -0.28 -0.70 -21.62
N ALA A 401 -1.15 -0.80 -22.63
CA ALA A 401 -0.75 -0.87 -24.02
C ALA A 401 -0.96 0.50 -24.70
N THR A 402 0.09 1.05 -25.29
CA THR A 402 0.00 2.19 -26.20
C THR A 402 -0.54 1.69 -27.54
N THR A 403 -1.78 2.06 -27.88
CA THR A 403 -2.38 1.69 -29.17
C THR A 403 -2.77 2.93 -29.94
N SER A 404 -2.50 2.96 -31.24
CA SER A 404 -2.96 4.01 -32.15
C SER A 404 -4.46 3.87 -32.40
N SER A 405 -5.23 4.89 -32.00
CA SER A 405 -6.66 5.01 -32.27
C SER A 405 -6.92 6.13 -33.28
N PHE A 406 -7.81 5.92 -34.23
CA PHE A 406 -8.17 6.91 -35.25
C PHE A 406 -9.53 7.49 -34.89
N SER A 407 -9.71 8.82 -35.01
CA SER A 407 -10.97 9.48 -34.64
C SER A 407 -12.12 9.13 -35.60
N SER A 408 -11.78 8.67 -36.81
CA SER A 408 -12.72 8.11 -37.80
C SER A 408 -11.99 7.22 -38.81
N THR A 409 -12.74 6.46 -39.62
CA THR A 409 -12.19 5.68 -40.76
C THR A 409 -11.59 6.54 -41.88
N LYS A 410 -11.76 7.87 -41.83
CA LYS A 410 -11.19 8.85 -42.76
C LYS A 410 -10.00 9.62 -42.17
N ASP A 411 -9.64 9.34 -40.93
CA ASP A 411 -8.57 10.03 -40.22
C ASP A 411 -7.23 9.32 -40.46
N ASN A 412 -6.23 10.06 -40.95
CA ASN A 412 -4.88 9.56 -41.21
C ASN A 412 -3.90 9.90 -40.07
N ASN A 413 -4.36 10.56 -39.00
CA ASN A 413 -3.52 10.93 -37.87
C ASN A 413 -3.86 10.04 -36.65
N PRO A 414 -3.06 8.99 -36.37
CA PRO A 414 -3.31 8.14 -35.21
C PRO A 414 -3.11 8.92 -33.91
N ILE A 415 -4.10 8.88 -33.02
CA ILE A 415 -3.97 9.30 -31.63
C ILE A 415 -3.51 8.09 -30.83
N LEU A 416 -2.27 8.12 -30.33
CA LEU A 416 -1.77 7.12 -29.39
C LEU A 416 -2.56 7.22 -28.08
N SER A 417 -3.21 6.13 -27.67
CA SER A 417 -3.97 6.06 -26.42
C SER A 417 -3.48 4.89 -25.57
N ASP A 418 -3.23 5.17 -24.29
CA ASP A 418 -2.96 4.13 -23.30
C ASP A 418 -4.26 3.37 -23.00
N LEU A 419 -4.25 2.07 -23.27
CA LEU A 419 -5.35 1.15 -23.03
C LEU A 419 -4.94 0.14 -21.96
N ALA A 420 -5.67 0.17 -20.85
CA ALA A 420 -5.54 -0.76 -19.74
C ALA A 420 -6.31 -2.05 -20.05
N TYR A 421 -5.60 -3.14 -20.26
CA TYR A 421 -6.16 -4.47 -20.51
C TYR A 421 -6.14 -5.29 -19.22
N TYR A 422 -7.28 -5.86 -18.85
CA TYR A 422 -7.47 -6.68 -17.64
C TYR A 422 -7.82 -8.11 -18.01
N GLY A 423 -7.18 -9.11 -17.39
CA GLY A 423 -7.32 -10.52 -17.79
C GLY A 423 -7.15 -11.53 -16.66
N ILE A 424 -7.35 -12.81 -16.98
CA ILE A 424 -7.31 -13.95 -16.05
C ILE A 424 -6.60 -15.14 -16.73
N LEU A 425 -5.54 -15.63 -16.07
CA LEU A 425 -4.41 -16.42 -16.58
C LEU A 425 -4.68 -17.90 -16.92
N GLU A 426 -4.23 -18.35 -18.11
CA GLU A 426 -3.88 -19.74 -18.50
C GLU A 426 -2.50 -19.74 -19.20
N LEU A 427 -1.67 -20.78 -19.02
CA LEU A 427 -0.25 -20.81 -19.43
C LEU A 427 0.00 -21.84 -20.54
N ASN A 428 0.85 -21.54 -21.53
CA ASN A 428 1.35 -22.50 -22.53
C ASN A 428 2.83 -22.17 -22.90
N TYR A 429 3.70 -23.16 -23.20
CA TYR A 429 5.15 -22.96 -23.47
C TYR A 429 5.66 -23.64 -24.75
N THR A 430 6.80 -23.22 -25.27
CA THR A 430 7.70 -24.03 -26.13
C THR A 430 9.15 -23.66 -25.73
N GLU A 431 10.12 -24.59 -25.77
CA GLU A 431 11.51 -24.30 -25.34
C GLU A 431 12.43 -23.97 -26.55
N GLY A 432 13.39 -23.03 -26.51
CA GLY A 432 13.99 -22.26 -25.39
C GLY A 432 13.73 -20.73 -25.33
N ARG A 433 14.42 -20.03 -24.41
CA ARG A 433 14.03 -18.77 -23.72
C ARG A 433 12.59 -18.87 -23.17
N ILE A 434 12.46 -19.05 -21.86
CA ILE A 434 11.16 -19.21 -21.20
C ILE A 434 10.40 -17.88 -21.24
N PHE A 435 9.53 -17.70 -22.22
CA PHE A 435 8.53 -16.63 -22.22
C PHE A 435 7.24 -17.16 -21.60
N THR A 436 6.89 -16.63 -20.44
CA THR A 436 5.60 -16.90 -19.83
C THR A 436 4.54 -16.02 -20.50
N LEU A 437 3.52 -16.64 -21.10
CA LEU A 437 2.35 -15.95 -21.67
C LEU A 437 1.13 -16.18 -20.79
N PHE A 438 0.39 -15.13 -20.45
CA PHE A 438 -0.90 -15.22 -19.77
C PHE A 438 -2.01 -15.12 -20.79
N GLU A 439 -2.83 -16.17 -20.92
CA GLU A 439 -4.14 -16.08 -21.57
C GLU A 439 -5.08 -15.24 -20.71
N CYS A 440 -5.89 -14.37 -21.30
CA CYS A 440 -6.60 -13.32 -20.58
C CYS A 440 -7.93 -12.91 -21.23
N ASP A 441 -9.00 -12.83 -20.42
CA ASP A 441 -10.28 -12.25 -20.81
C ASP A 441 -10.24 -10.71 -20.82
N TRP A 442 -9.87 -10.12 -21.96
CA TRP A 442 -9.64 -8.69 -22.08
C TRP A 442 -10.89 -7.79 -22.03
N ILE A 443 -10.78 -6.70 -21.26
CA ILE A 443 -11.71 -5.55 -21.31
C ILE A 443 -10.93 -4.28 -21.69
N SER A 444 -11.40 -3.57 -22.71
CA SER A 444 -10.87 -2.26 -23.16
C SER A 444 -11.76 -1.08 -22.75
N LYS A 445 -11.27 0.15 -22.97
CA LYS A 445 -12.06 1.39 -22.75
C LYS A 445 -13.35 1.34 -23.58
N GLY A 446 -14.50 1.53 -22.92
CA GLY A 446 -15.80 1.43 -23.57
C GLY A 446 -16.92 1.12 -22.58
N LYS A 447 -18.00 0.46 -23.02
CA LYS A 447 -19.20 0.19 -22.19
C LYS A 447 -18.93 -0.64 -20.92
N ARG A 448 -17.78 -1.33 -20.83
CA ARG A 448 -17.42 -2.28 -19.75
C ARG A 448 -16.34 -1.76 -18.80
N LEU A 449 -15.78 -0.58 -19.07
CA LEU A 449 -14.76 0.07 -18.26
C LEU A 449 -15.12 1.55 -18.14
N LYS A 450 -15.32 2.03 -16.91
CA LYS A 450 -15.63 3.44 -16.63
C LYS A 450 -14.92 3.93 -15.39
N GLN A 451 -14.71 5.23 -15.32
CA GLN A 451 -14.31 5.91 -14.09
C GLN A 451 -15.51 6.67 -13.53
N ASP A 452 -15.70 6.64 -12.21
CA ASP A 452 -16.78 7.39 -11.56
C ASP A 452 -16.33 8.75 -11.00
N GLU A 453 -17.28 9.52 -10.47
CA GLU A 453 -17.04 10.85 -9.89
C GLU A 453 -16.07 10.83 -8.70
N ASP A 454 -16.01 9.71 -7.98
CA ASP A 454 -15.13 9.53 -6.82
C ASP A 454 -13.71 9.03 -7.27
N GLY A 455 -13.50 8.85 -8.59
CA GLY A 455 -12.23 8.52 -9.22
C GLY A 455 -11.93 7.02 -9.32
N PHE A 456 -12.87 6.14 -9.00
CA PHE A 456 -12.67 4.69 -9.05
C PHE A 456 -12.81 4.16 -10.48
N THR A 457 -11.87 3.30 -10.87
CA THR A 457 -11.98 2.51 -12.11
C THR A 457 -12.85 1.29 -11.86
N LEU A 458 -13.93 1.16 -12.62
CA LEU A 458 -14.94 0.10 -12.54
C LEU A 458 -14.89 -0.75 -13.80
N ALA A 459 -14.74 -2.07 -13.64
CA ALA A 459 -14.71 -3.05 -14.72
C ALA A 459 -15.88 -4.06 -14.60
N ASN A 460 -16.43 -4.49 -15.74
CA ASN A 460 -17.53 -5.46 -15.80
C ASN A 460 -17.18 -6.67 -16.69
N PHE A 461 -16.93 -7.79 -16.02
CA PHE A 461 -16.53 -9.06 -16.64
C PHE A 461 -17.70 -9.99 -17.01
N LYS A 462 -18.97 -9.58 -16.83
CA LYS A 462 -20.11 -10.45 -17.19
C LYS A 462 -20.21 -10.61 -18.72
N ASN A 463 -20.18 -11.84 -19.23
CA ASN A 463 -20.31 -12.16 -20.66
C ASN A 463 -19.26 -11.46 -21.54
N VAL A 464 -18.00 -11.39 -21.09
CA VAL A 464 -16.88 -10.98 -21.95
C VAL A 464 -16.72 -12.02 -23.06
N LYS A 465 -16.53 -11.56 -24.30
CA LYS A 465 -16.26 -12.44 -25.44
C LYS A 465 -14.76 -12.69 -25.49
N ALA A 466 -14.35 -13.91 -25.86
CA ALA A 466 -12.95 -14.23 -26.09
C ALA A 466 -12.33 -13.25 -27.09
N HIS A 467 -11.19 -12.68 -26.73
CA HIS A 467 -10.42 -11.81 -27.62
C HIS A 467 -9.66 -12.69 -28.63
N PRO A 468 -9.55 -12.29 -29.92
CA PRO A 468 -8.80 -13.07 -30.92
C PRO A 468 -7.31 -13.20 -30.59
N GLU A 469 -6.78 -12.31 -29.76
CA GLU A 469 -5.42 -12.35 -29.23
C GLU A 469 -5.49 -12.30 -27.69
N PRO A 470 -5.66 -13.45 -27.01
CA PRO A 470 -5.87 -13.48 -25.57
C PRO A 470 -4.57 -13.50 -24.77
N TYR A 471 -3.41 -13.63 -25.42
CA TYR A 471 -2.13 -13.82 -24.76
C TYR A 471 -1.38 -12.51 -24.52
N VAL A 472 -0.76 -12.35 -23.35
CA VAL A 472 0.21 -11.29 -23.05
C VAL A 472 1.46 -11.86 -22.38
N ILE A 473 2.61 -11.24 -22.61
CA ILE A 473 3.86 -11.62 -21.95
C ILE A 473 3.79 -11.24 -20.46
N ALA A 474 4.08 -12.18 -19.57
CA ALA A 474 3.99 -11.99 -18.13
C ALA A 474 4.86 -10.85 -17.60
N THR A 475 5.98 -10.54 -18.26
CA THR A 475 6.86 -9.42 -17.88
C THR A 475 6.24 -8.04 -18.15
N GLN A 476 5.22 -7.96 -19.02
CA GLN A 476 4.51 -6.73 -19.37
C GLN A 476 3.30 -6.45 -18.46
N VAL A 477 2.94 -7.40 -17.58
CA VAL A 477 1.76 -7.27 -16.73
C VAL A 477 2.10 -6.74 -15.34
N SER A 478 1.19 -5.94 -14.80
CA SER A 478 1.11 -5.60 -13.38
C SER A 478 -0.03 -6.37 -12.72
N GLN A 479 0.06 -6.67 -11.42
CA GLN A 479 -1.03 -7.33 -10.71
C GLN A 479 -2.10 -6.32 -10.24
N VAL A 480 -3.36 -6.74 -10.34
CA VAL A 480 -4.51 -6.03 -9.78
C VAL A 480 -5.42 -7.01 -9.06
N PHE A 481 -6.30 -6.50 -8.20
CA PHE A 481 -7.40 -7.28 -7.65
C PHE A 481 -8.72 -6.53 -7.77
N TYR A 482 -9.81 -7.27 -7.80
CA TYR A 482 -11.15 -6.74 -8.00
C TYR A 482 -11.96 -6.82 -6.72
N VAL A 483 -12.69 -5.74 -6.41
CA VAL A 483 -13.64 -5.69 -5.29
C VAL A 483 -15.02 -5.39 -5.86
N GLU A 484 -16.01 -6.25 -5.60
CA GLU A 484 -17.37 -6.04 -6.07
C GLU A 484 -17.91 -4.66 -5.63
N ASP A 485 -18.44 -3.89 -6.59
CA ASP A 485 -18.97 -2.56 -6.32
C ASP A 485 -20.32 -2.68 -5.60
N PRO A 486 -20.46 -2.17 -4.36
CA PRO A 486 -21.75 -2.21 -3.68
C PRO A 486 -22.84 -1.40 -4.40
N LEU A 487 -22.48 -0.46 -5.29
CA LEU A 487 -23.45 0.37 -6.02
C LEU A 487 -24.06 -0.32 -7.25
N ALA A 488 -23.32 -1.20 -7.93
CA ALA A 488 -23.74 -1.77 -9.19
C ALA A 488 -23.36 -3.26 -9.29
N GLU A 489 -24.37 -4.12 -9.32
CA GLU A 489 -24.17 -5.57 -9.40
C GLU A 489 -23.42 -5.96 -10.70
N GLY A 490 -22.42 -6.83 -10.57
CA GLY A 490 -21.58 -7.29 -11.69
C GLY A 490 -20.48 -6.31 -12.11
N TRP A 491 -20.39 -5.14 -11.48
CA TRP A 491 -19.24 -4.25 -11.60
C TRP A 491 -18.28 -4.48 -10.44
N SER A 492 -16.98 -4.37 -10.73
CA SER A 492 -15.94 -4.44 -9.70
C SER A 492 -15.04 -3.23 -9.78
N VAL A 493 -14.68 -2.69 -8.62
CA VAL A 493 -13.62 -1.70 -8.46
C VAL A 493 -12.29 -2.41 -8.70
N VAL A 494 -11.50 -1.86 -9.62
CA VAL A 494 -10.14 -2.32 -9.89
C VAL A 494 -9.18 -1.65 -8.90
N VAL A 495 -8.38 -2.46 -8.21
CA VAL A 495 -7.33 -1.97 -7.30
C VAL A 495 -5.98 -2.48 -7.78
N ALA A 496 -5.13 -1.55 -8.23
CA ALA A 496 -3.75 -1.85 -8.62
C ALA A 496 -2.90 -2.21 -7.40
N THR A 497 -2.03 -3.20 -7.54
CA THR A 497 -1.07 -3.57 -6.49
C THR A 497 0.33 -3.09 -6.84
N SER A 498 1.19 -3.03 -5.82
CA SER A 498 2.60 -2.76 -5.98
C SER A 498 3.39 -3.91 -5.33
N PRO A 499 4.53 -4.32 -5.91
CA PRO A 499 5.31 -5.42 -5.36
C PRO A 499 5.85 -5.03 -3.98
N ARG A 500 5.75 -5.94 -3.02
CA ARG A 500 6.09 -5.70 -1.60
C ARG A 500 7.60 -5.57 -1.35
N ASN A 501 8.43 -6.13 -2.24
CA ASN A 501 9.88 -6.27 -2.05
C ASN A 501 10.74 -5.47 -3.04
N GLU A 502 10.16 -4.75 -4.00
CA GLU A 502 10.92 -3.80 -4.82
C GLU A 502 10.95 -2.43 -4.14
N PHE A 503 12.00 -2.21 -3.36
CA PHE A 503 12.54 -0.87 -3.15
C PHE A 503 13.28 -0.53 -4.44
N MET A 504 12.71 0.36 -5.27
CA MET A 504 13.56 1.06 -6.23
C MET A 504 14.41 2.04 -5.43
N MET A 505 15.48 1.52 -4.84
CA MET A 505 16.71 2.31 -4.81
C MET A 505 17.02 2.54 -6.28
N ASP A 506 17.12 3.79 -6.72
CA ASP A 506 17.50 4.10 -8.09
C ASP A 506 18.69 3.19 -8.46
N PRO A 507 18.59 2.37 -9.53
CA PRO A 507 19.78 1.74 -10.04
C PRO A 507 20.70 2.90 -10.41
N VAL A 508 21.85 2.98 -9.73
CA VAL A 508 22.97 3.74 -10.27
C VAL A 508 23.05 3.33 -11.74
N CYS A 509 22.87 4.33 -12.59
CA CYS A 509 22.63 4.14 -14.01
C CYS A 509 23.90 3.58 -14.64
N ASP A 510 24.04 2.25 -14.62
CA ASP A 510 24.98 1.52 -15.45
C ASP A 510 24.17 0.72 -16.46
N ILE A 511 24.18 1.24 -17.68
CA ILE A 511 23.48 0.72 -18.87
C ILE A 511 23.88 -0.75 -19.15
N GLU A 512 25.00 -1.24 -18.62
CA GLU A 512 25.44 -2.63 -18.75
C GLU A 512 24.70 -3.63 -17.86
N MET A 513 24.14 -3.20 -16.72
CA MET A 513 23.43 -4.11 -15.82
C MET A 513 22.00 -4.43 -16.30
N TYR A 514 21.44 -3.60 -17.19
CA TYR A 514 20.10 -3.80 -17.79
C TYR A 514 20.08 -5.00 -18.75
N LEU A 515 21.20 -5.29 -19.41
CA LEU A 515 21.34 -6.45 -20.29
C LEU A 515 21.58 -7.75 -19.49
N GLN A 516 22.33 -7.70 -18.39
CA GLN A 516 22.53 -8.85 -17.49
C GLN A 516 21.30 -9.19 -16.61
N SER A 517 20.47 -8.20 -16.25
CA SER A 517 19.22 -8.45 -15.51
C SER A 517 18.17 -9.20 -16.32
N THR A 518 18.26 -9.16 -17.65
CA THR A 518 17.37 -9.91 -18.54
C THR A 518 17.69 -11.42 -18.55
N ILE A 519 18.90 -11.81 -18.13
CA ILE A 519 19.37 -13.21 -18.10
C ILE A 519 19.15 -13.85 -16.71
N THR A 520 18.98 -13.04 -15.66
CA THR A 520 18.83 -13.52 -14.27
C THR A 520 17.42 -13.29 -13.71
N SER A 521 16.39 -13.49 -14.53
CA SER A 521 15.02 -13.62 -14.04
C SER A 521 14.90 -14.95 -13.29
N THR A 522 15.02 -14.87 -11.97
CA THR A 522 14.86 -16.03 -11.06
C THR A 522 13.40 -16.51 -11.11
N THR A 523 13.07 -17.34 -12.10
CA THR A 523 11.86 -18.14 -12.12
C THR A 523 12.04 -19.25 -11.07
N GLN A 524 11.69 -18.99 -9.81
CA GLN A 524 11.59 -20.05 -8.82
C GLN A 524 10.29 -20.82 -9.06
N MET A 525 10.44 -22.10 -9.43
CA MET A 525 9.34 -23.05 -9.59
C MET A 525 9.24 -23.88 -8.30
N ASP A 526 8.27 -23.59 -7.45
CA ASP A 526 7.95 -24.44 -6.31
C ASP A 526 7.19 -25.68 -6.81
N ASN A 527 7.90 -26.81 -6.91
CA ASN A 527 7.28 -28.13 -6.96
C ASN A 527 7.02 -28.60 -5.53
N GLU A 528 5.87 -28.25 -4.98
CA GLU A 528 5.32 -28.97 -3.84
C GLU A 528 4.17 -29.85 -4.32
N ASN A 529 4.49 -31.13 -4.56
CA ASN A 529 3.50 -32.18 -4.38
C ASN A 529 3.10 -32.13 -2.90
N GLU A 530 1.90 -31.64 -2.64
CA GLU A 530 1.19 -31.85 -1.39
C GLU A 530 0.89 -33.35 -1.23
N ASP A 531 1.85 -34.13 -0.73
CA ASP A 531 1.52 -35.32 0.06
C ASP A 531 1.65 -34.97 1.54
N ILE A 532 0.64 -34.23 1.98
CA ILE A 532 0.32 -34.12 3.39
C ILE A 532 -0.24 -35.48 3.82
N ARG A 533 0.59 -36.34 4.41
CA ARG A 533 0.12 -37.38 5.33
C ARG A 533 0.25 -36.88 6.76
N TRP A 534 -0.82 -36.28 7.27
CA TRP A 534 -1.10 -36.28 8.72
C TRP A 534 -1.82 -37.59 9.03
N VAL A 535 -1.07 -38.62 9.40
CA VAL A 535 -1.65 -39.80 10.06
C VAL A 535 -0.82 -40.07 11.32
N ARG A 536 -1.49 -39.97 12.48
CA ARG A 536 -1.08 -40.63 13.71
C ARG A 536 -1.43 -42.11 13.55
N GLU A 537 -0.45 -42.98 13.70
CA GLU A 537 -0.69 -44.39 14.02
C GLU A 537 -0.25 -44.56 15.48
N ASP A 538 -1.24 -44.60 16.37
CA ASP A 538 -1.08 -45.07 17.75
C ASP A 538 -1.64 -46.51 17.82
N ASP A 539 -1.02 -47.30 18.70
CA ASP A 539 -1.32 -48.66 19.20
C ASP A 539 -0.79 -49.83 18.33
N GLY A 540 0.23 -50.60 18.75
CA GLY A 540 0.33 -51.52 19.91
C GLY A 540 0.19 -52.95 19.35
N ASP A 541 0.97 -53.99 19.62
CA ASP A 541 1.92 -54.40 20.66
C ASP A 541 2.92 -55.38 20.02
N GLU A 542 4.14 -55.46 20.56
CA GLU A 542 4.73 -56.79 20.83
C GLU A 542 5.64 -56.70 22.06
N ILE A 543 5.19 -57.40 23.09
CA ILE A 543 5.84 -57.59 24.39
C ILE A 543 6.99 -58.59 24.20
N LEU A 544 8.05 -58.39 24.99
CA LEU A 544 9.19 -59.28 25.22
C LEU A 544 8.86 -60.79 25.15
N HIS A 545 9.74 -61.53 24.46
CA HIS A 545 9.81 -63.01 24.35
C HIS A 545 8.76 -63.72 23.50
#